data_AF-A0A3C0MG40-F1
#
_entry.id   AF-A0A3C0MG40-F1
#
_cell.length_a   1.000
_cell.length_b   1.000
_cell.length_c   1.000
_cell.angle_alpha   90.00
_cell.angle_beta   90.00
_cell.angle_gamma   90.00
#
_symmetry.space_group_name_H-M   'P 1'
#
loop_
_entity.id
_entity.type
_entity.pdbx_description
1 polymer ?
#
loop_
_entity_poly.entity_id
_entity_poly.type
_entity_poly.pdbx_seq_one_letter_code
_entity_poly.pdbx_strand_id
1 'polypeptide(L)' 'FPPRSQVEKSLNVARWTEFSRGGHFAAMERPQDYINDVRAFGREIFG' A
#
# COMPACT_ATOMS: atom_id res chain seq x y z
N PHE A 1 -3.27 -6.49 -10.39
CA PHE A 1 -3.70 -6.57 -8.97
C PHE A 1 -5.23 -6.51 -8.93
N PRO A 2 -5.90 -7.18 -7.97
CA PRO A 2 -7.36 -7.13 -7.87
C PRO A 2 -7.85 -5.70 -7.60
N PRO A 3 -9.05 -5.31 -8.08
CA PRO A 3 -9.64 -4.01 -7.78
C PRO A 3 -9.86 -3.80 -6.28
N ARG A 4 -9.77 -2.54 -5.81
CA ARG A 4 -10.00 -2.18 -4.40
C ARG A 4 -11.31 -2.74 -3.84
N SER A 5 -12.39 -2.62 -4.61
CA SER A 5 -13.73 -3.11 -4.24
C SER A 5 -13.80 -4.63 -4.03
N GLN A 6 -12.87 -5.41 -4.56
CA GLN A 6 -12.79 -6.85 -4.30
C GLN A 6 -12.05 -7.13 -2.99
N VAL A 7 -11.01 -6.36 -2.67
CA VAL A 7 -10.22 -6.50 -1.44
C VAL A 7 -11.05 -6.11 -0.21
N GLU A 8 -11.82 -5.03 -0.32
CA GLU A 8 -12.68 -4.52 0.76
C GLU A 8 -13.80 -5.48 1.17
N LYS A 9 -14.11 -6.50 0.36
CA LYS A 9 -15.08 -7.54 0.73
C LYS A 9 -14.57 -8.48 1.82
N SER A 10 -13.25 -8.62 1.95
CA SER A 10 -12.64 -9.63 2.84
C SER A 10 -11.75 -9.02 3.92
N LEU A 11 -11.37 -7.75 3.80
CA LEU A 11 -10.40 -7.09 4.68
C LEU A 11 -10.92 -5.72 5.13
N ASN A 12 -10.58 -5.32 6.36
CA ASN A 12 -10.71 -3.94 6.82
C ASN A 12 -9.57 -3.10 6.20
N VAL A 13 -9.81 -2.51 5.03
CA VAL A 13 -8.83 -1.69 4.33
C VAL A 13 -8.75 -0.31 5.01
N ALA A 14 -7.81 -0.16 5.94
CA ALA A 14 -7.63 1.09 6.69
C ALA A 14 -6.91 2.20 5.88
N ARG A 15 -6.13 1.84 4.86
CA ARG A 15 -5.44 2.77 3.95
C ARG A 15 -5.31 2.14 2.57
N TRP A 16 -5.42 2.97 1.52
CA TRP A 16 -5.19 2.56 0.14
C TRP A 16 -4.35 3.62 -0.57
N THR A 17 -3.32 3.19 -1.30
CA THR A 17 -2.43 4.10 -2.04
C THR A 17 -2.14 3.50 -3.40
N GLU A 18 -2.28 4.31 -4.44
CA GLU A 18 -2.03 3.90 -5.83
C GLU A 18 -0.68 4.43 -6.29
N PHE A 19 0.09 3.57 -6.96
CA PHE A 19 1.39 3.91 -7.53
C PHE A 19 1.34 3.74 -9.05
N SER A 20 1.89 4.71 -9.79
CA SER A 20 1.91 4.70 -11.25
C SER A 20 2.99 3.77 -11.86
N ARG A 21 3.81 3.11 -11.03
CA ARG A 21 4.98 2.32 -11.44
C ARG A 21 5.36 1.29 -10.36
N GLY A 22 6.17 0.30 -10.75
CA GLY A 22 6.58 -0.83 -9.91
C GLY A 22 5.68 -2.05 -10.10
N GLY A 23 6.22 -3.23 -9.83
CA GLY A 23 5.60 -4.52 -10.05
C GLY A 23 5.49 -5.37 -8.79
N HIS A 24 5.71 -6.67 -8.95
CA HIS A 24 5.50 -7.67 -7.91
C HIS A 24 6.44 -7.46 -6.71
N PHE A 25 7.67 -7.04 -6.95
CA PHE A 25 8.69 -6.88 -5.91
C PHE A 25 8.81 -5.41 -5.48
N ALA A 26 7.70 -4.80 -5.05
CA ALA A 26 7.61 -3.37 -4.75
C ALA A 26 8.76 -2.82 -3.88
N ALA A 27 9.18 -3.55 -2.85
CA ALA A 27 10.29 -3.16 -1.98
C ALA A 27 11.66 -3.13 -2.70
N MET A 28 11.87 -3.97 -3.72
CA MET A 28 13.11 -4.02 -4.50
C MET A 28 13.06 -3.08 -5.70
N GLU A 29 11.91 -3.01 -6.38
CA GLU A 29 11.74 -2.19 -7.58
C GLU A 29 11.63 -0.70 -7.26
N ARG A 30 10.89 -0.37 -6.19
CA ARG A 30 10.56 1.00 -5.78
C ARG A 30 10.78 1.20 -4.27
N PRO A 31 12.01 1.02 -3.75
CA PRO A 31 12.28 1.00 -2.31
C PRO A 31 11.82 2.26 -1.57
N GLN A 32 11.97 3.43 -2.17
CA GLN A 32 11.55 4.70 -1.57
C GLN A 32 10.03 4.87 -1.55
N ASP A 33 9.35 4.51 -2.64
CA ASP A 33 7.89 4.58 -2.72
C ASP A 33 7.28 3.63 -1.66
N TYR A 34 7.83 2.41 -1.53
CA TYR A 34 7.43 1.41 -0.54
C TYR A 34 7.64 1.87 0.92
N ILE A 35 8.87 2.23 1.30
CA ILE A 35 9.16 2.52 2.72
C ILE A 35 8.45 3.77 3.22
N ASN A 36 8.24 4.76 2.35
CA ASN A 36 7.53 5.98 2.73
C ASN A 36 6.06 5.71 3.01
N ASP A 37 5.42 4.84 2.23
CA ASP A 37 4.01 4.49 2.43
C ASP A 37 3.80 3.64 3.68
N VAL A 38 4.66 2.65 3.94
CA VAL A 38 4.64 1.87 5.18
C VAL A 38 4.78 2.77 6.42
N ARG A 39 5.71 3.73 6.38
CA ARG A 39 5.89 4.69 7.48
C ARG A 39 4.68 5.61 7.65
N ALA A 40 4.07 6.04 6.55
CA ALA A 40 2.90 6.89 6.58
C ALA A 40 1.69 6.16 7.16
N PHE A 41 1.46 4.90 6.77
CA PHE A 41 0.47 4.02 7.41
C PHE A 41 0.70 3.90 8.92
N GLY A 42 1.94 3.63 9.34
CA GLY A 42 2.26 3.51 10.77
C GLY A 42 1.95 4.78 11.57
N ARG A 43 2.26 5.96 11.02
CA ARG A 43 1.93 7.24 11.67
C ARG A 43 0.43 7.51 11.72
N GLU A 44 -0.33 7.11 10.71
CA GLU A 44 -1.77 7.37 10.63
C GLU A 44 -2.58 6.47 11.56
N ILE A 45 -2.17 5.22 11.74
CA ILE A 45 -2.92 4.23 12.53
C ILE A 45 -2.49 4.19 14.00
N PHE A 46 -1.22 4.48 14.28
CA PHE A 46 -0.66 4.38 15.64
C PHE A 46 -0.22 5.73 16.23
N GLY A 47 -0.31 6.80 15.46
CA GLY A 47 -0.03 8.17 15.92
C GLY A 47 -1.21 8.81 16.64
#